data_AF-A0A6I5X0K7-F1
#
_entry.id   AF-A0A6I5X0K7-F1
#
_cell.length_a   1.000
_cell.length_b   1.000
_cell.length_c   1.000
_cell.angle_alpha   90.00
_cell.angle_beta   90.00
_cell.angle_gamma   90.00
#
_symmetry.space_group_name_H-M   'P 1'
#
loop_
_entity.id
_entity.type
_entity.pdbx_description
1 polymer ?
#
loop_
_entity_poly.entity_id
_entity_poly.type
_entity_poly.pdbx_seq_one_letter_code
_entity_poly.pdbx_strand_id
1 'polypeptide(L)'
;MNRWSPLDDPDNAHFAWARYRRLMKFMGGITLITVIVCLWGLYRHDGVVSIHFYIATALGIGVAMMLMAALMGLVFLSSGTGHDEAILDPLEDEREPF
;
A
#
# COMPACT_ATOMS: atom_id res chain seq x y z
N MET A 1 -3.58 -3.18 -37.05
CA MET A 1 -4.13 -4.17 -36.10
C MET A 1 -3.88 -3.62 -34.71
N ASN A 2 -4.89 -3.05 -34.07
CA ASN A 2 -4.76 -2.40 -32.76
C ASN A 2 -4.42 -3.47 -31.71
N ARG A 3 -3.20 -3.40 -31.17
CA ARG A 3 -2.76 -4.25 -30.06
C ARG A 3 -3.49 -3.76 -28.81
N TRP A 4 -4.47 -4.54 -28.35
CA TRP A 4 -5.11 -4.31 -27.07
C TRP A 4 -4.05 -4.27 -25.96
N SER A 5 -4.14 -3.22 -25.16
CA SER A 5 -3.31 -3.02 -23.98
C SER A 5 -3.84 -3.91 -22.85
N PRO A 6 -3.01 -4.77 -22.23
CA PRO A 6 -3.40 -5.57 -21.06
C PRO A 6 -3.81 -4.77 -19.80
N LEU A 7 -3.91 -3.44 -19.89
CA LEU A 7 -4.40 -2.55 -18.84
C LEU A 7 -5.93 -2.44 -18.77
N ASP A 8 -6.67 -3.08 -19.68
CA ASP A 8 -8.14 -3.07 -19.74
C ASP A 8 -8.81 -4.28 -19.07
N ASP A 9 -8.08 -5.03 -18.23
CA ASP A 9 -8.64 -6.18 -17.51
C ASP A 9 -9.08 -5.76 -16.08
N PRO A 10 -10.35 -5.31 -15.89
CA PRO A 10 -10.83 -4.76 -14.63
C PRO A 10 -10.71 -5.75 -13.47
N ASP A 11 -10.77 -7.05 -13.74
CA ASP A 11 -10.79 -8.09 -12.72
C ASP A 11 -9.46 -8.20 -11.97
N ASN A 12 -8.32 -8.05 -12.66
CA ASN A 12 -7.00 -8.05 -12.03
C ASN A 12 -6.72 -6.77 -11.21
N ALA A 13 -7.13 -5.61 -11.73
CA ALA A 13 -6.99 -4.33 -11.03
C ALA A 13 -7.85 -4.29 -9.75
N HIS A 14 -9.06 -4.84 -9.79
CA HIS A 14 -9.94 -4.94 -8.63
C HIS A 14 -9.37 -5.85 -7.53
N PHE A 15 -8.79 -6.99 -7.89
CA PHE A 15 -8.19 -7.91 -6.93
C PHE A 15 -6.95 -7.31 -6.24
N ALA A 16 -6.07 -6.66 -7.01
CA ALA A 16 -4.89 -5.96 -6.48
C ALA A 16 -5.28 -4.81 -5.53
N TRP A 17 -6.32 -4.05 -5.87
CA TRP A 17 -6.82 -2.97 -5.03
C TRP A 17 -7.48 -3.48 -3.74
N ALA A 18 -8.19 -4.60 -3.77
CA ALA A 18 -8.75 -5.20 -2.55
C ALA A 18 -7.65 -5.55 -1.54
N ARG A 19 -6.52 -6.09 -2.02
CA ARG A 19 -5.35 -6.42 -1.18
C ARG A 19 -4.68 -5.18 -0.60
N TYR A 20 -4.45 -4.14 -1.41
CA TYR A 20 -3.86 -2.89 -0.95
C TYR A 20 -4.76 -2.18 0.09
N ARG A 21 -6.09 -2.16 -0.07
CA ARG A 21 -7.00 -1.65 0.99
C ARG A 21 -6.91 -2.43 2.30
N ARG A 22 -6.78 -3.75 2.25
CA ARG A 22 -6.64 -4.58 3.45
C ARG A 22 -5.34 -4.25 4.19
N LEU A 23 -4.24 -4.10 3.46
CA LEU A 23 -2.95 -3.68 4.01
C LEU A 23 -3.03 -2.26 4.63
N MET A 24 -3.63 -1.31 3.92
CA MET A 24 -3.79 0.07 4.40
C MET A 24 -4.68 0.15 5.67
N LYS A 25 -5.72 -0.68 5.76
CA LYS A 25 -6.54 -0.79 6.99
C LYS A 25 -5.73 -1.34 8.16
N PHE A 26 -4.93 -2.39 7.93
CA PHE A 26 -4.07 -2.96 8.96
C PHE A 26 -3.01 -1.94 9.43
N MET A 27 -2.37 -1.25 8.49
CA MET A 27 -1.40 -0.20 8.82
C MET A 27 -2.04 1.00 9.51
N GLY A 28 -3.29 1.34 9.17
CA GLY A 28 -4.08 2.33 9.89
C GLY A 28 -4.27 1.95 11.36
N GLY A 29 -4.54 0.67 11.64
CA GLY A 29 -4.61 0.14 13.01
C GLY A 29 -3.29 0.28 13.77
N ILE A 30 -2.17 -0.10 13.15
CA ILE A 30 -0.83 0.08 13.74
C ILE A 30 -0.53 1.55 14.01
N THR A 31 -0.80 2.41 13.02
CA THR A 31 -0.60 3.86 13.14
C THR A 31 -1.42 4.43 14.29
N LEU A 32 -2.67 4.01 14.45
CA LEU A 32 -3.52 4.43 15.56
C LEU A 32 -2.94 4.02 16.92
N ILE A 33 -2.46 2.78 17.04
CA ILE A 33 -1.78 2.31 18.26
C ILE A 33 -0.54 3.16 18.55
N THR A 34 0.30 3.40 17.54
CA THR A 34 1.50 4.24 17.68
C THR A 34 1.16 5.66 18.12
N VAL A 35 0.12 6.27 17.53
CA VAL A 35 -0.36 7.60 17.93
C VAL A 35 -0.80 7.60 19.39
N ILE A 36 -1.61 6.62 19.82
CA ILE A 36 -2.05 6.51 21.21
C ILE A 36 -0.85 6.38 22.16
N VAL A 37 0.14 5.53 21.83
CA VAL A 37 1.35 5.35 22.63
C VAL A 37 2.17 6.65 22.72
N CYS A 38 2.34 7.36 21.61
CA CYS A 38 3.03 8.65 21.58
C CYS A 38 2.30 9.71 22.41
N LEU A 39 0.99 9.85 22.26
CA LEU A 39 0.21 10.82 23.03
C LEU A 39 0.19 10.48 24.52
N TRP A 40 0.14 9.18 24.86
CA TRP A 40 0.22 8.73 26.25
C TRP A 40 1.58 9.03 26.87
N GLY A 41 2.67 8.80 26.14
CA GLY A 41 4.02 9.18 26.55
C GLY A 41 4.16 10.70 26.74
N LEU A 42 3.63 11.47 25.79
CA LEU A 42 3.63 12.93 25.85
C LEU A 42 2.86 13.46 27.07
N TYR A 43 1.67 12.90 27.33
CA TYR A 43 0.87 13.25 28.50
C TYR A 43 1.61 12.96 29.82
N ARG A 44 2.40 11.88 29.86
CA ARG A 44 3.13 11.48 31.07
C ARG A 44 4.36 12.35 31.34
N HIS A 45 5.01 12.88 30.30
CA HIS A 45 6.24 13.68 30.44
C HIS A 45 5.98 15.19 30.54
N ASP A 46 5.14 15.75 29.69
CA ASP A 46 5.02 17.21 29.53
C ASP A 46 3.74 17.80 30.16
N GLY A 47 2.85 16.96 30.71
CA GLY A 47 1.59 17.41 31.31
C GLY A 47 0.60 17.99 30.28
N VAL A 48 -0.30 18.89 30.71
CA VAL A 48 -1.32 19.51 29.83
C VAL A 48 -0.74 20.62 28.95
N VAL A 49 0.01 20.24 27.92
CA VAL A 49 0.37 21.14 26.80
C VAL A 49 -0.90 21.58 26.04
N SER A 50 -0.80 22.67 25.26
CA SER A 50 -1.87 23.13 24.37
C SER A 50 -2.45 22.00 23.51
N ILE A 51 -3.78 21.94 23.43
CA ILE A 51 -4.51 20.94 22.64
C ILE A 51 -4.06 20.89 21.17
N HIS A 52 -3.63 22.03 20.63
CA HIS A 52 -3.10 22.14 19.26
C HIS A 52 -1.86 21.28 19.05
N PHE A 53 -1.01 21.14 20.07
CA PHE A 53 0.21 20.34 19.99
C PHE A 53 -0.10 18.84 19.92
N TYR A 54 -1.06 18.37 20.72
CA TYR A 54 -1.53 16.99 20.68
C TYR A 54 -2.15 16.65 19.31
N ILE A 55 -2.99 17.53 18.78
CA ILE A 55 -3.61 17.35 17.46
C ILE A 55 -2.56 17.38 16.35
N ALA A 56 -1.63 18.34 16.37
CA ALA A 56 -0.55 18.44 15.39
C ALA A 56 0.37 17.21 15.41
N THR A 57 0.70 16.70 16.60
CA THR A 57 1.54 15.50 16.76
C THR A 57 0.81 14.26 16.24
N ALA A 58 -0.46 14.08 16.62
CA ALA A 58 -1.28 12.96 16.15
C ALA A 58 -1.44 12.97 14.62
N LEU A 59 -1.75 14.13 14.03
CA LEU A 59 -1.85 14.30 12.59
C LEU A 59 -0.50 14.11 11.91
N GLY A 60 0.59 14.67 12.46
CA GLY A 60 1.92 14.54 11.90
C GLY A 60 2.37 13.08 11.81
N ILE A 61 2.27 12.33 12.92
CA ILE A 61 2.59 10.90 12.96
C ILE A 61 1.65 10.11 12.04
N GLY A 62 0.35 10.37 12.15
CA GLY A 62 -0.67 9.67 11.37
C GLY A 62 -0.46 9.81 9.87
N VAL A 63 -0.31 11.05 9.39
CA VAL A 63 -0.08 11.34 7.98
C VAL A 63 1.25 10.78 7.52
N ALA A 64 2.34 10.96 8.26
CA ALA A 64 3.66 10.47 7.86
C ALA A 64 3.69 8.94 7.72
N MET A 65 3.15 8.21 8.70
CA MET A 65 3.10 6.74 8.67
C MET A 65 2.19 6.23 7.56
N MET A 66 0.99 6.81 7.41
CA MET A 66 0.07 6.42 6.35
C MET A 66 0.62 6.74 4.96
N LEU A 67 1.33 7.86 4.81
CA LEU A 67 2.01 8.21 3.56
C LEU A 67 3.13 7.21 3.25
N MET A 68 3.99 6.91 4.21
CA MET A 68 5.06 5.91 4.06
C MET A 68 4.48 4.54 3.63
N ALA A 69 3.42 4.09 4.29
CA ALA A 69 2.76 2.84 3.98
C ALA A 69 2.06 2.85 2.62
N ALA A 70 1.42 3.97 2.27
CA ALA A 70 0.81 4.15 0.97
C ALA A 70 1.85 4.03 -0.14
N LEU A 71 2.97 4.76 -0.02
CA LEU A 71 4.07 4.71 -0.99
C LEU A 71 4.64 3.30 -1.11
N MET A 72 4.91 2.63 0.01
CA MET A 72 5.40 1.24 0.00
C MET A 72 4.38 0.31 -0.67
N GLY A 73 3.09 0.47 -0.38
CA GLY A 73 2.02 -0.32 -1.01
C GLY A 73 1.88 -0.06 -2.51
N LEU A 74 2.03 1.20 -2.97
CA LEU A 74 2.06 1.55 -4.38
C LEU A 74 3.26 0.93 -5.10
N VAL A 75 4.44 0.90 -4.46
CA VAL A 75 5.64 0.24 -5.01
C VAL A 75 5.39 -1.26 -5.21
N PHE A 76 4.77 -1.95 -4.24
CA PHE A 76 4.39 -3.36 -4.38
C PHE A 76 3.34 -3.62 -5.46
N LEU A 77 2.40 -2.70 -5.66
CA LEU A 77 1.45 -2.80 -6.77
C LEU A 77 2.17 -2.62 -8.11
N SER A 78 3.08 -1.64 -8.19
CA SER A 78 3.86 -1.36 -9.40
C SER A 78 4.67 -2.56 -9.89
N SER A 79 5.27 -3.33 -8.97
CA SER A 79 6.03 -4.54 -9.33
C SER A 79 5.15 -5.77 -9.60
N GLY A 80 3.98 -5.88 -8.96
CA GLY A 80 3.10 -7.05 -9.06
C GLY A 80 2.08 -7.05 -10.21
N THR A 81 1.94 -5.96 -10.96
CA THR A 81 0.92 -5.80 -12.03
C THR A 81 1.29 -6.45 -13.39
N GLY A 82 2.22 -7.42 -13.42
CA GLY A 82 2.39 -8.28 -14.59
C GLY A 82 3.19 -7.71 -15.76
N HIS A 83 4.30 -7.01 -15.49
CA HIS A 83 5.32 -6.81 -16.54
C HIS A 83 6.25 -8.02 -16.70
N ASP A 84 6.52 -8.75 -15.60
CA ASP A 84 7.51 -9.83 -15.58
C ASP A 84 6.89 -11.24 -15.66
N GLU A 85 5.56 -11.36 -15.56
CA GLU A 85 4.84 -12.64 -15.61
C GLU A 85 4.25 -12.95 -17.00
N ALA A 86 4.30 -11.99 -17.94
CA ALA A 86 3.91 -12.17 -19.34
C ALA A 86 5.11 -12.56 -20.23
N ILE A 87 5.95 -13.50 -19.78
CA ILE A 87 6.81 -14.25 -20.70
C ILE A 87 5.89 -15.32 -21.31
N LEU A 88 5.26 -14.99 -22.44
CA LEU A 88 4.84 -16.01 -23.40
C LEU A 88 6.12 -16.77 -23.78
N ASP A 89 6.29 -18.01 -23.32
CA ASP A 89 7.38 -18.88 -23.75
C ASP A 89 7.17 -19.18 -25.25
N PRO A 90 7.95 -18.58 -26.16
CA PRO A 90 7.74 -18.75 -27.60
C PRO A 90 8.17 -20.15 -28.07
N LEU A 91 8.70 -21.00 -27.18
CA LEU A 91 9.26 -22.31 -27.50
C LEU A 91 8.27 -23.47 -27.30
N GLU A 92 7.02 -23.19 -26.92
CA GLU A 92 5.99 -24.23 -26.79
C GLU A 92 5.39 -24.63 -28.16
N ASP A 93 5.54 -23.81 -29.20
CA ASP A 93 5.03 -24.06 -30.57
C ASP A 93 5.99 -24.88 -31.46
N GLU A 94 7.22 -25.17 -31.00
CA GLU A 94 8.20 -25.99 -31.75
C GLU A 94 8.23 -27.48 -31.32
N ARG A 95 7.36 -27.90 -30.38
CA ARG A 95 7.24 -29.31 -29.97
C ARG A 95 6.05 -30.02 -30.63
N GLU A 96 6.04 -30.07 -31.96
CA GLU A 96 5.26 -31.06 -32.71
C GLU A 96 6.12 -32.33 -32.89
N PRO A 97 5.79 -33.46 -32.25
CA PRO A 97 6.50 -34.72 -32.48
C PRO A 97 5.95 -35.40 -33.74
N PHE A 98 6.87 -35.71 -34.65
CA PHE A 98 6.66 -36.50 -35.87
C PHE A 98 6.05 -37.88 -35.62
#